data_AF-A0A7Y4S2X2-F1
#
_entry.id   AF-A0A7Y4S2X2-F1
#
_cell.length_a   1.000
_cell.length_b   1.000
_cell.length_c   1.000
_cell.angle_alpha   90.00
_cell.angle_beta   90.00
_cell.angle_gamma   90.00
#
_symmetry.space_group_name_H-M   'P 1'
#
loop_
_entity.id
_entity.type
_entity.pdbx_description
1 polymer ?
#
loop_
_entity_poly.entity_id
_entity_poly.type
_entity_poly.pdbx_seq_one_letter_code
_entity_poly.pdbx_strand_id
1 'polypeptide(L)'
;MKITHKLRQKLLDMLPQILLTMAAFLLLASAYFFSQYWKAHQLNIAYHNKSLLKQTLKNDEYLKAYSIGYLLASQNKPIEAQKAFNIAEVTLDPELRARAKYSIANVHFESAMASSDIEHGGSHRRSVERILLAREAYKGALRIKPDMYDARYNLELIDRLSPEKRTEGYENSPDGTIGLQPYQQNGTALMKDNTRRGLP
;
A
#
# COMPACT_ATOMS: atom_id res chain seq x y z
N MET A 1 -28.61 37.82 45.81
CA MET A 1 -29.51 38.05 44.66
C MET A 1 -29.08 39.17 43.69
N LYS A 2 -28.28 40.19 44.08
CA LYS A 2 -27.84 41.27 43.16
C LYS A 2 -26.72 40.92 42.18
N ILE A 3 -25.85 39.97 42.52
CA ILE A 3 -24.69 39.56 41.71
C ILE A 3 -25.12 38.83 40.43
N THR A 4 -26.13 37.96 40.53
CA THR A 4 -26.69 37.21 39.41
C THR A 4 -27.38 38.12 38.39
N HIS A 5 -28.00 39.21 38.83
CA HIS A 5 -28.67 40.17 37.95
C HIS A 5 -27.68 41.01 37.12
N LYS A 6 -26.57 41.47 37.74
CA LYS A 6 -25.51 42.20 37.04
C LYS A 6 -24.80 41.33 36.00
N LEU A 7 -24.56 40.05 36.33
CA LEU A 7 -23.93 39.11 35.41
C LEU A 7 -24.81 38.84 34.18
N ARG A 8 -26.12 38.61 34.39
CA ARG A 8 -27.10 38.39 33.32
C ARG A 8 -27.20 39.59 32.38
N GLN A 9 -27.23 40.80 32.92
CA GLN A 9 -27.35 42.01 32.13
C GLN A 9 -26.08 42.25 31.28
N LYS A 10 -24.89 42.06 31.88
CA LYS A 10 -23.61 42.16 31.17
C LYS A 10 -23.50 41.12 30.03
N LEU A 11 -24.02 39.90 30.25
CA LEU A 11 -24.07 38.87 29.20
C LEU A 11 -25.02 39.25 28.06
N LEU A 12 -26.18 39.82 28.36
CA LEU A 12 -27.14 40.29 27.34
C LEU A 12 -26.58 41.46 26.53
N ASP A 13 -25.84 42.37 27.16
CA ASP A 13 -25.21 43.51 26.47
C ASP A 13 -24.08 43.06 25.53
N MET A 14 -23.35 42.00 25.90
CA MET A 14 -22.27 41.42 25.07
C MET A 14 -22.78 40.43 24.02
N LEU A 15 -24.01 39.91 24.16
CA LEU A 15 -24.57 38.86 23.30
C LEU A 15 -24.57 39.23 21.80
N PRO A 16 -24.94 40.45 21.37
CA PRO A 16 -24.87 40.83 19.96
C PRO A 16 -23.45 40.80 19.40
N GLN A 17 -22.46 41.24 20.19
CA GLN A 17 -21.04 41.21 19.78
C GLN A 17 -20.50 39.78 19.70
N ILE A 18 -20.89 38.92 20.63
CA ILE A 18 -20.54 37.48 20.61
C ILE A 18 -21.15 36.81 19.38
N LEU A 19 -22.44 37.07 19.09
CA LEU A 19 -23.10 36.53 17.92
C LEU A 19 -22.46 37.02 16.61
N LEU A 20 -22.08 38.29 16.54
CA LEU A 20 -21.44 38.87 15.35
C LEU A 20 -20.04 38.29 15.12
N THR A 21 -19.23 38.16 16.17
CA THR A 21 -17.90 37.54 16.07
C THR A 21 -17.99 36.06 15.70
N MET A 22 -18.94 35.32 16.28
CA MET A 22 -19.22 33.93 15.93
C MET A 22 -19.69 33.80 14.47
N ALA A 23 -20.60 34.67 14.02
CA ALA A 23 -21.07 34.68 12.63
C ALA A 23 -19.94 34.97 11.65
N ALA A 24 -19.05 35.93 11.97
CA ALA A 24 -17.87 36.21 11.16
C ALA A 24 -16.92 35.00 11.09
N PHE A 25 -16.69 34.30 12.21
CA PHE A 25 -15.86 33.10 12.24
C PHE A 25 -16.47 31.97 11.41
N LEU A 26 -17.78 31.76 11.51
CA LEU A 26 -18.50 30.76 10.71
C LEU A 26 -18.47 31.10 9.21
N LEU A 27 -18.58 32.37 8.83
CA LEU A 27 -18.45 32.81 7.44
C LEU A 27 -17.04 32.50 6.89
N LEU A 28 -15.99 32.81 7.66
CA LEU A 28 -14.62 32.49 7.27
C LEU A 28 -14.39 30.98 7.14
N ALA A 29 -14.91 30.19 8.09
CA ALA A 29 -14.85 28.73 8.02
C ALA A 29 -15.58 28.21 6.77
N SER A 30 -16.77 28.72 6.47
CA SER A 30 -17.56 28.31 5.31
C SER A 30 -16.85 28.61 3.99
N ALA A 31 -16.23 29.80 3.87
CA ALA A 31 -15.44 30.18 2.71
C ALA A 31 -14.21 29.29 2.55
N TYR A 32 -13.53 28.95 3.65
CA TYR A 32 -12.41 28.03 3.64
C TYR A 32 -12.82 26.63 3.15
N PHE A 33 -13.87 26.04 3.71
CA PHE A 33 -14.35 24.73 3.29
C PHE A 33 -14.85 24.72 1.83
N PHE A 34 -15.52 25.80 1.40
CA PHE A 34 -15.92 25.96 0.00
C PHE A 34 -14.69 25.98 -0.93
N SER A 35 -13.63 26.70 -0.57
CA SER A 35 -12.38 26.71 -1.34
C SER A 35 -11.74 25.32 -1.44
N GLN A 36 -11.72 24.55 -0.35
CA GLN A 36 -11.19 23.20 -0.36
C GLN A 36 -12.05 22.24 -1.20
N TYR A 37 -13.37 22.33 -1.08
CA TYR A 37 -14.29 21.57 -1.92
C TYR A 37 -14.09 21.88 -3.41
N TRP A 38 -13.96 23.15 -3.76
CA TRP A 38 -13.74 23.57 -5.14
C TRP A 38 -12.44 22.98 -5.71
N LYS A 39 -11.33 23.03 -4.95
CA LYS A 39 -10.06 22.42 -5.37
C LYS A 39 -10.20 20.91 -5.58
N ALA A 40 -10.88 20.20 -4.68
CA ALA A 40 -11.12 18.77 -4.81
C ALA A 40 -11.98 18.45 -6.05
N HIS A 41 -13.02 19.25 -6.30
CA HIS A 41 -13.87 19.11 -7.48
C HIS A 41 -13.09 19.30 -8.79
N GLN A 42 -12.24 20.33 -8.87
CA GLN A 42 -11.37 20.55 -10.04
C GLN A 42 -10.39 19.39 -10.26
N LEU A 43 -9.81 18.86 -9.17
CA LEU A 43 -8.92 17.71 -9.26
C LEU A 43 -9.67 16.47 -9.77
N ASN A 44 -10.90 16.21 -9.30
CA ASN A 44 -11.71 15.09 -9.74
C ASN A 44 -12.07 15.20 -11.23
N ILE A 45 -12.44 16.39 -11.71
CA ILE A 45 -12.65 16.64 -13.15
C ILE A 45 -11.37 16.32 -13.92
N ALA A 46 -10.23 16.83 -13.46
CA ALA A 46 -8.94 16.64 -14.12
C ALA A 46 -8.49 15.16 -14.12
N TYR A 47 -8.86 14.41 -13.08
CA TYR A 47 -8.62 12.97 -12.98
C TYR A 47 -9.48 12.21 -13.99
N HIS A 48 -10.79 12.47 -14.01
CA HIS A 48 -11.72 11.79 -14.92
C HIS A 48 -11.40 12.02 -16.39
N ASN A 49 -11.04 13.25 -16.76
CA ASN A 49 -10.66 13.57 -18.14
C ASN A 49 -9.17 13.30 -18.45
N LYS A 50 -8.42 12.73 -17.51
CA LYS A 50 -6.98 12.40 -17.60
C LYS A 50 -6.06 13.61 -17.89
N SER A 51 -6.55 14.84 -17.76
CA SER A 51 -5.75 16.05 -18.00
C SER A 51 -4.64 16.24 -16.97
N LEU A 52 -4.74 15.60 -15.79
CA LEU A 52 -3.69 15.59 -14.77
C LEU A 52 -2.32 15.15 -15.30
N LEU A 53 -2.29 14.22 -16.27
CA LEU A 53 -1.05 13.70 -16.84
C LEU A 53 -0.27 14.75 -17.65
N LYS A 54 -0.93 15.83 -18.07
CA LYS A 54 -0.31 16.94 -18.82
C LYS A 54 0.17 18.06 -17.91
N GLN A 55 -0.24 18.06 -16.64
CA GLN A 55 0.09 19.11 -15.71
C GLN A 55 1.46 18.85 -15.08
N THR A 56 2.17 19.93 -14.75
CA THR A 56 3.40 19.82 -13.97
C THR A 56 3.07 19.36 -12.55
N LEU A 57 3.83 18.40 -12.05
CA LEU A 57 3.71 17.88 -10.70
C LEU A 57 4.76 18.54 -9.81
N LYS A 58 4.33 19.18 -8.73
CA LYS A 58 5.21 19.71 -7.69
C LYS A 58 5.34 18.72 -6.54
N ASN A 59 6.45 18.80 -5.80
CA ASN A 59 6.78 17.86 -4.72
C ASN A 59 5.91 18.03 -3.45
N ASP A 60 5.10 19.08 -3.37
CA ASP A 60 4.19 19.38 -2.27
C ASP A 60 2.72 19.03 -2.60
N GLU A 61 2.42 18.62 -3.83
CA GLU A 61 1.07 18.29 -4.29
C GLU A 61 0.72 16.80 -4.11
N TYR A 62 0.77 16.31 -2.87
CA TYR A 62 0.68 14.87 -2.56
C TYR A 62 -0.56 14.15 -3.11
N LEU A 63 -1.75 14.73 -2.96
CA LEU A 63 -3.00 14.10 -3.39
C LEU A 63 -3.11 14.06 -4.92
N LYS A 64 -2.57 15.08 -5.60
CA LYS A 64 -2.42 15.10 -7.06
C LYS A 64 -1.39 14.09 -7.53
N ALA A 65 -0.26 13.96 -6.83
CA ALA A 65 0.76 12.95 -7.11
C ALA A 65 0.17 11.54 -7.01
N TYR A 66 -0.59 11.26 -5.96
CA TYR A 66 -1.31 9.99 -5.79
C TYR A 66 -2.27 9.71 -6.96
N SER A 67 -3.06 10.71 -7.34
CA SER A 67 -4.02 10.62 -8.45
C SER A 67 -3.33 10.35 -9.80
N ILE A 68 -2.20 11.02 -10.06
CA ILE A 68 -1.36 10.80 -11.24
C ILE A 68 -0.77 9.39 -11.22
N GLY A 69 -0.27 8.93 -10.08
CA GLY A 69 0.26 7.58 -9.92
C GLY A 69 -0.77 6.52 -10.28
N TYR A 70 -2.02 6.68 -9.84
CA TYR A 70 -3.10 5.75 -10.16
C TYR A 70 -3.41 5.72 -11.67
N LEU A 71 -3.47 6.88 -12.33
CA LEU A 71 -3.67 6.95 -13.77
C LEU A 71 -2.51 6.31 -14.55
N LEU A 72 -1.27 6.53 -14.12
CA LEU A 72 -0.09 5.93 -14.75
C LEU A 72 -0.06 4.42 -14.57
N ALA A 73 -0.40 3.91 -13.39
CA ALA A 73 -0.53 2.47 -13.15
C ALA A 73 -1.58 1.86 -14.09
N SER A 74 -2.74 2.50 -14.25
CA SER A 74 -3.78 2.04 -15.19
C SER A 74 -3.37 2.05 -16.67
N GLN A 75 -2.30 2.80 -17.01
CA GLN A 75 -1.71 2.83 -18.36
C GLN A 75 -0.54 1.86 -18.51
N ASN A 76 -0.34 0.95 -17.54
CA ASN A 76 0.79 0.03 -17.49
C ASN A 76 2.16 0.75 -17.53
N LYS A 77 2.26 1.90 -16.85
CA LYS A 77 3.49 2.69 -16.68
C LYS A 77 4.00 2.60 -15.23
N PRO A 78 4.51 1.43 -14.80
CA PRO A 78 4.79 1.17 -13.39
C PRO A 78 5.91 2.06 -12.83
N ILE A 79 6.91 2.42 -13.63
CA ILE A 79 8.05 3.23 -13.18
C ILE A 79 7.60 4.66 -12.85
N GLU A 80 6.83 5.27 -13.74
CA GLU A 80 6.29 6.61 -13.57
C GLU A 80 5.22 6.65 -12.48
N ALA A 81 4.38 5.61 -12.40
CA ALA A 81 3.41 5.46 -11.32
C ALA A 81 4.10 5.42 -9.96
N GLN A 82 5.15 4.60 -9.82
CA GLN A 82 5.92 4.53 -8.58
C GLN A 82 6.54 5.87 -8.20
N LYS A 83 7.13 6.61 -9.16
CA LYS A 83 7.69 7.95 -8.89
C LYS A 83 6.63 8.91 -8.34
N ALA A 84 5.43 8.89 -8.91
CA ALA A 84 4.33 9.73 -8.45
C ALA A 84 3.84 9.30 -7.05
N PHE A 85 3.74 8.01 -6.77
CA PHE A 85 3.39 7.52 -5.44
C PHE A 85 4.46 7.83 -4.38
N ASN A 86 5.75 7.80 -4.72
CA ASN A 86 6.83 8.18 -3.79
C ASN A 86 6.70 9.66 -3.35
N ILE A 87 6.24 10.55 -4.24
CA ILE A 87 5.93 11.94 -3.86
C ILE A 87 4.76 11.94 -2.88
N ALA A 88 3.69 11.17 -3.14
CA ALA A 88 2.55 11.09 -2.22
C ALA A 88 2.92 10.48 -0.86
N GLU A 89 3.84 9.52 -0.80
CA GLU A 89 4.26 8.83 0.41
C GLU A 89 4.87 9.78 1.46
N VAL A 90 5.57 10.83 1.04
CA VAL A 90 6.22 11.74 2.02
C VAL A 90 5.24 12.68 2.73
N THR A 91 3.95 12.69 2.34
CA THR A 91 2.91 13.50 2.97
C THR A 91 2.80 13.30 4.48
N LEU A 92 2.43 14.33 5.23
CA LEU A 92 2.19 14.23 6.68
C LEU A 92 0.85 13.55 7.04
N ASP A 93 -0.07 13.45 6.08
CA ASP A 93 -1.35 12.77 6.28
C ASP A 93 -1.14 11.23 6.36
N PRO A 94 -1.36 10.60 7.53
CA PRO A 94 -1.14 9.16 7.68
C PRO A 94 -2.03 8.31 6.77
N GLU A 95 -3.25 8.76 6.47
CA GLU A 95 -4.18 8.01 5.62
C GLU A 95 -3.68 8.00 4.16
N LEU A 96 -3.32 9.17 3.61
CA LEU A 96 -2.76 9.28 2.27
C LEU A 96 -1.39 8.58 2.17
N ARG A 97 -0.54 8.68 3.20
CA ARG A 97 0.75 8.00 3.25
C ARG A 97 0.59 6.47 3.22
N ALA A 98 -0.35 5.92 3.98
CA ALA A 98 -0.65 4.49 3.96
C ALA A 98 -1.16 4.03 2.58
N ARG A 99 -2.07 4.80 1.97
CA ARG A 99 -2.56 4.55 0.61
C ARG A 99 -1.47 4.60 -0.44
N ALA A 100 -0.56 5.57 -0.35
CA ALA A 100 0.59 5.67 -1.25
C ALA A 100 1.51 4.44 -1.14
N LYS A 101 1.85 4.01 0.10
CA LYS A 101 2.62 2.78 0.32
C LYS A 101 1.93 1.54 -0.22
N TYR A 102 0.62 1.40 0.00
CA TYR A 102 -0.19 0.33 -0.57
C TYR A 102 -0.13 0.34 -2.11
N SER A 103 -0.28 1.50 -2.74
CA SER A 103 -0.20 1.62 -4.20
C SER A 103 1.20 1.33 -4.76
N ILE A 104 2.27 1.73 -4.06
CA ILE A 104 3.65 1.32 -4.39
C ILE A 104 3.77 -0.20 -4.37
N ALA A 105 3.21 -0.85 -3.35
CA ALA A 105 3.21 -2.30 -3.24
C ALA A 105 2.47 -2.97 -4.41
N ASN A 106 1.30 -2.47 -4.79
CA ASN A 106 0.55 -2.98 -5.94
C ASN A 106 1.37 -2.88 -7.23
N VAL A 107 2.00 -1.74 -7.50
CA VAL A 107 2.85 -1.55 -8.68
C VAL A 107 4.02 -2.55 -8.71
N HIS A 108 4.66 -2.79 -7.57
CA HIS A 108 5.71 -3.80 -7.48
C HIS A 108 5.18 -5.20 -7.72
N PHE A 109 4.02 -5.54 -7.16
CA PHE A 109 3.42 -6.86 -7.29
C PHE A 109 2.98 -7.13 -8.73
N GLU A 110 2.32 -6.18 -9.39
CA GLU A 110 1.98 -6.27 -10.82
C GLU A 110 3.24 -6.42 -11.69
N SER A 111 4.29 -5.65 -11.40
CA SER A 111 5.58 -5.78 -12.09
C SER A 111 6.23 -7.16 -11.87
N ALA A 112 6.05 -7.76 -10.70
CA ALA A 112 6.54 -9.09 -10.39
C ALA A 112 5.81 -10.16 -11.22
N MET A 113 4.49 -10.04 -11.31
CA MET A 113 3.66 -10.94 -12.12
C MET A 113 4.03 -10.83 -13.60
N ALA A 114 4.16 -9.61 -14.13
CA ALA A 114 4.55 -9.38 -15.52
C ALA A 114 5.96 -9.91 -15.84
N SER A 115 6.90 -9.86 -14.89
CA SER A 115 8.27 -10.36 -15.07
C SER A 115 8.45 -11.86 -14.78
N SER A 116 7.40 -12.54 -14.30
CA SER A 116 7.42 -13.98 -14.02
C SER A 116 7.23 -14.85 -15.26
N ASP A 117 6.82 -14.26 -16.39
CA ASP A 117 6.60 -14.94 -17.67
C ASP A 117 7.94 -15.22 -18.38
N ILE A 118 8.57 -16.35 -18.01
CA ILE A 118 9.87 -16.76 -18.54
C ILE A 118 9.79 -17.05 -20.04
N GLU A 119 8.67 -17.60 -20.52
CA GLU A 119 8.46 -17.94 -21.93
C GLU A 119 8.52 -16.70 -22.83
N HIS A 120 8.12 -15.53 -22.32
CA HIS A 120 8.17 -14.26 -23.02
C HIS A 120 9.36 -13.35 -22.61
N GLY A 121 10.44 -13.94 -22.08
CA GLY A 121 11.67 -13.20 -21.74
C GLY A 121 11.69 -12.56 -20.35
N GLY A 122 10.78 -12.97 -19.47
CA GLY A 122 10.79 -12.64 -18.05
C GLY A 122 12.00 -13.21 -17.31
N SER A 123 12.19 -12.77 -16.07
CA SER A 123 13.29 -13.19 -15.22
C SER A 123 12.78 -13.52 -13.83
N HIS A 124 12.92 -14.79 -13.44
CA HIS A 124 12.55 -15.26 -12.11
C HIS A 124 13.17 -14.39 -11.00
N ARG A 125 14.46 -14.05 -11.13
CA ARG A 125 15.17 -13.19 -10.19
C ARG A 125 14.51 -11.81 -10.04
N ARG A 126 14.17 -11.15 -11.16
CA ARG A 126 13.48 -9.85 -11.12
C ARG A 126 12.10 -9.95 -10.49
N SER A 127 11.38 -11.03 -10.76
CA SER A 127 10.08 -11.29 -10.15
C SER A 127 10.20 -11.43 -8.62
N VAL A 128 11.18 -12.21 -8.13
CA VAL A 128 11.46 -12.36 -6.69
C VAL A 128 11.83 -11.04 -6.04
N GLU A 129 12.74 -10.27 -6.64
CA GLU A 129 13.13 -8.94 -6.14
C GLU A 129 11.90 -8.01 -6.01
N ARG A 130 11.01 -8.03 -7.00
CA ARG A 130 9.78 -7.22 -6.98
C ARG A 130 8.77 -7.69 -5.94
N ILE A 131 8.64 -9.01 -5.72
CA ILE A 131 7.81 -9.57 -4.64
C ILE A 131 8.28 -9.06 -3.26
N LEU A 132 9.60 -9.06 -3.01
CA LEU A 132 10.15 -8.60 -1.73
C LEU A 132 9.86 -7.12 -1.49
N LEU A 133 10.00 -6.29 -2.54
CA LEU A 133 9.67 -4.85 -2.47
C LEU A 133 8.18 -4.63 -2.21
N ALA A 134 7.31 -5.38 -2.88
CA ALA A 134 5.86 -5.31 -2.64
C ALA A 134 5.50 -5.69 -1.19
N ARG A 135 6.08 -6.78 -0.68
CA ARG A 135 5.89 -7.24 0.70
C ARG A 135 6.27 -6.16 1.71
N GLU A 136 7.45 -5.55 1.57
CA GLU A 136 7.90 -4.51 2.49
C GLU A 136 7.01 -3.26 2.43
N ALA A 137 6.56 -2.88 1.24
CA ALA A 137 5.64 -1.75 1.07
C ALA A 137 4.25 -2.01 1.70
N TYR A 138 3.67 -3.22 1.55
CA TYR A 138 2.43 -3.59 2.24
C TYR A 138 2.59 -3.58 3.76
N LYS A 139 3.67 -4.17 4.28
CA LYS A 139 3.98 -4.09 5.72
C LYS A 139 4.12 -2.64 6.17
N GLY A 140 4.76 -1.79 5.36
CA GLY A 140 4.86 -0.36 5.59
C GLY A 140 3.52 0.34 5.66
N ALA A 141 2.57 0.01 4.78
CA ALA A 141 1.21 0.53 4.83
C ALA A 141 0.49 0.12 6.13
N LEU A 142 0.62 -1.15 6.53
CA LEU A 142 0.01 -1.69 7.75
C LEU A 142 0.60 -1.16 9.05
N ARG A 143 1.89 -0.78 9.07
CA ARG A 143 2.50 -0.08 10.21
C ARG A 143 1.85 1.28 10.46
N ILE A 144 1.36 1.94 9.40
CA ILE A 144 0.72 3.26 9.48
C ILE A 144 -0.78 3.09 9.74
N LYS A 145 -1.42 2.19 9.01
CA LYS A 145 -2.86 1.91 9.06
C LYS A 145 -3.10 0.41 9.27
N PRO A 146 -3.12 -0.07 10.53
CA PRO A 146 -3.26 -1.51 10.82
C PRO A 146 -4.60 -2.12 10.38
N ASP A 147 -5.65 -1.31 10.25
CA ASP A 147 -7.00 -1.68 9.83
C ASP A 147 -7.16 -1.75 8.29
N MET A 148 -6.10 -1.54 7.51
CA MET A 148 -6.14 -1.57 6.05
C MET A 148 -6.30 -3.01 5.52
N TYR A 149 -7.54 -3.47 5.42
CA TYR A 149 -7.88 -4.84 5.01
C TYR A 149 -7.27 -5.23 3.65
N ASP A 150 -7.33 -4.34 2.67
CA ASP A 150 -6.80 -4.60 1.32
C ASP A 150 -5.29 -4.91 1.34
N ALA A 151 -4.52 -4.18 2.14
CA ALA A 151 -3.10 -4.42 2.30
C ALA A 151 -2.81 -5.75 3.01
N ARG A 152 -3.63 -6.13 4.01
CA ARG A 152 -3.51 -7.44 4.67
C ARG A 152 -3.80 -8.58 3.71
N TYR A 153 -4.89 -8.47 2.95
CA TYR A 153 -5.30 -9.47 1.98
C TYR A 153 -4.22 -9.65 0.90
N ASN A 154 -3.71 -8.56 0.33
CA ASN A 154 -2.67 -8.65 -0.71
C ASN A 154 -1.32 -9.15 -0.15
N LEU A 155 -0.98 -8.81 1.09
CA LEU A 155 0.21 -9.35 1.75
C LEU A 155 0.10 -10.87 1.93
N GLU A 156 -1.05 -11.36 2.38
CA GLU A 156 -1.33 -12.80 2.49
C GLU A 156 -1.24 -13.49 1.12
N LEU A 157 -1.81 -12.86 0.08
CA LEU A 157 -1.72 -13.36 -1.29
C LEU A 157 -0.25 -13.47 -1.74
N ILE A 158 0.56 -12.44 -1.49
CA ILE A 158 1.99 -12.48 -1.77
C ILE A 158 2.67 -13.62 -1.00
N ASP A 159 2.37 -13.79 0.28
CA ASP A 159 3.04 -14.83 1.09
C ASP A 159 2.68 -16.24 0.60
N ARG A 160 1.45 -16.44 0.10
CA ARG A 160 1.04 -17.69 -0.58
C ARG A 160 1.76 -17.92 -1.92
N LEU A 161 2.05 -16.85 -2.65
CA LEU A 161 2.75 -16.89 -3.93
C LEU A 161 4.28 -16.92 -3.77
N SER A 162 4.78 -16.49 -2.61
CA SER A 162 6.21 -16.29 -2.38
C SER A 162 6.95 -17.63 -2.44
N PRO A 163 8.12 -17.67 -3.11
CA PRO A 163 8.92 -18.88 -3.20
C PRO A 163 9.38 -19.42 -1.86
N GLU A 164 9.38 -18.67 -0.75
CA GLU A 164 9.84 -19.15 0.57
C GLU A 164 9.13 -20.44 1.01
N LYS A 165 7.84 -20.62 0.71
CA LYS A 165 7.15 -21.91 0.94
C LYS A 165 7.52 -23.01 -0.05
N ARG A 166 8.06 -22.67 -1.23
CA ARG A 166 8.64 -23.62 -2.19
C ARG A 166 10.11 -23.91 -1.86
N THR A 167 10.87 -22.94 -1.34
CA THR A 167 12.27 -23.07 -0.92
C THR A 167 12.44 -23.72 0.44
N GLU A 168 11.46 -23.67 1.35
CA GLU A 168 11.48 -24.58 2.52
C GLU A 168 11.42 -26.06 2.11
N GLY A 169 10.80 -26.39 0.97
CA GLY A 169 10.88 -27.73 0.36
C GLY A 169 12.20 -27.98 -0.40
N TYR A 170 12.90 -26.91 -0.81
CA TYR A 170 14.09 -26.94 -1.67
C TYR A 170 15.39 -26.95 -0.84
N GLU A 171 15.43 -26.26 0.31
CA GLU A 171 16.55 -26.26 1.27
C GLU A 171 16.59 -27.55 2.12
N ASN A 172 15.46 -28.25 2.25
CA ASN A 172 15.39 -29.56 2.92
C ASN A 172 15.72 -30.75 1.98
N SER A 173 16.12 -30.49 0.73
CA SER A 173 16.67 -31.50 -0.18
C SER A 173 18.15 -31.20 -0.42
N PRO A 174 19.09 -32.09 -0.04
CA PRO A 174 20.52 -31.80 -0.15
C PRO A 174 21.05 -31.67 -1.58
N ASP A 175 20.22 -31.89 -2.61
CA ASP A 175 20.71 -32.17 -3.96
C ASP A 175 19.97 -31.42 -5.09
N GLY A 176 19.14 -30.42 -4.77
CA GLY A 176 18.57 -29.48 -5.76
C GLY A 176 17.78 -30.11 -6.94
N THR A 177 17.39 -31.37 -6.85
CA THR A 177 16.68 -32.08 -7.91
C THR A 177 15.18 -31.84 -7.81
N ILE A 178 14.65 -31.12 -8.81
CA ILE A 178 13.22 -31.00 -9.07
C ILE A 178 12.65 -32.40 -9.21
N GLY A 179 11.62 -32.73 -8.44
CA GLY A 179 11.00 -34.05 -8.39
C GLY A 179 10.68 -34.65 -9.75
N LEU A 180 11.61 -35.46 -10.24
CA LEU A 180 11.38 -36.64 -11.05
C LEU A 180 12.15 -37.76 -10.37
N GLN A 181 11.57 -38.36 -9.34
CA GLN A 181 11.93 -39.73 -8.97
C GLN A 181 10.85 -40.67 -9.52
N PRO A 182 10.92 -41.10 -10.80
CA PRO A 182 10.00 -42.09 -11.33
C PRO A 182 10.31 -43.52 -10.86
N TYR A 183 11.22 -43.72 -9.89
CA TYR A 183 11.66 -45.05 -9.44
C TYR A 183 11.44 -45.32 -7.93
N GLN A 184 10.41 -44.73 -7.33
CA GLN A 184 9.73 -45.36 -6.18
C GLN A 184 8.69 -46.41 -6.61
N GLN A 185 8.83 -46.99 -7.80
CA GLN A 185 8.27 -48.29 -8.12
C GLN A 185 9.43 -49.27 -8.23
N ASN A 186 9.72 -49.96 -7.13
CA ASN A 186 9.86 -51.41 -7.09
C ASN A 186 10.27 -51.82 -5.67
N GLY A 187 9.43 -52.64 -5.05
CA GLY A 187 9.68 -53.20 -3.74
C GLY A 187 10.90 -54.11 -3.76
N THR A 188 11.99 -53.65 -3.17
CA THR A 188 12.98 -54.50 -2.51
C THR A 188 13.49 -53.74 -1.31
N ALA A 189 13.13 -54.26 -0.14
CA ALA A 189 13.71 -53.87 1.13
C ALA A 189 15.24 -53.86 1.01
N LEU A 190 15.86 -52.72 1.35
CA LEU A 190 17.28 -52.67 1.73
C LEU A 190 17.41 -53.42 3.06
N MET A 191 17.52 -54.75 2.98
CA MET A 191 17.98 -55.59 4.08
C MET A 191 19.45 -55.24 4.31
N LYS A 192 19.68 -54.32 5.24
CA LYS A 192 21.02 -53.97 5.70
C LYS A 192 21.43 -55.07 6.68
N ASP A 193 22.23 -56.02 6.19
CA ASP A 193 22.87 -57.02 7.05
C ASP A 193 23.65 -56.30 8.17
N ASN A 194 23.12 -56.43 9.38
CA ASN A 194 23.70 -55.85 10.57
C ASN A 194 24.66 -56.86 11.20
N THR A 195 25.92 -56.86 10.78
CA THR A 195 26.98 -57.75 11.31
C THR A 195 27.57 -57.30 12.65
N ARG A 196 26.82 -56.55 13.47
CA ARG A 196 27.19 -56.24 14.86
C ARG A 196 26.03 -56.39 15.83
N ARG A 197 25.61 -57.64 16.06
CA ARG A 197 25.13 -58.09 17.38
C ARG A 197 25.86 -59.39 17.70
N GLY A 198 26.51 -59.41 18.86
CA GLY A 198 27.49 -60.43 19.24
C GLY A 198 26.92 -61.84 19.43
N LEU A 199 27.88 -62.78 19.39
CA LEU A 199 27.98 -64.16 19.90
C LEU A 199 26.94 -64.57 20.97
N PRO A 200 26.59 -65.87 21.08
CA PRO A 200 27.50 -67.04 21.13
C PRO A 200 27.79 -67.73 19.80
#